data_AF-A0AAD7E1A6-F1
#
_entry.id   AF-A0AAD7E1A6-F1
#
_cell.length_a   1.000
_cell.length_b   1.000
_cell.length_c   1.000
_cell.angle_alpha   90.00
_cell.angle_beta   90.00
_cell.angle_gamma   90.00
#
_symmetry.space_group_name_H-M   'P 1'
#
loop_
_entity.id
_entity.type
_entity.pdbx_description
1 polymer ?
#
loop_
_entity_poly.entity_id
_entity_poly.type
_entity_poly.pdbx_seq_one_letter_code
_entity_poly.pdbx_strand_id
1 'polypeptide(L)'
;SLKESIALRDVLIRYTSPHLELIWEDLSSGITGLQTLEHPSAYMRSLEVDESRSPRYCIAPEILVVFGHVCLEVQQVLDGLAEFLNKSHRQQFSLDPHHRFLKLLESHDSRTKIAYAFLTIQTHLRFADIHIKKYLNSIQHLLTNSISDECVSSADSTVTEVRSDFYCGSTLPELYKLFARPGYFATV
;
A
#
# COMPACT_ATOMS: atom_id res chain seq x y z
N SER A 1 14.91 24.03 2.47
CA SER A 1 16.34 24.07 2.07
C SER A 1 16.53 23.46 0.68
N LEU A 2 17.67 23.67 -0.01
CA LEU A 2 17.93 23.03 -1.32
C LEU A 2 17.80 21.50 -1.28
N LYS A 3 18.18 20.87 -0.16
CA LYS A 3 18.08 19.42 0.03
C LYS A 3 16.64 18.93 0.08
N GLU A 4 15.77 19.62 0.82
CA GLU A 4 14.32 19.32 0.85
C GLU A 4 13.68 19.46 -0.53
N SER A 5 14.08 20.47 -1.32
CA SER A 5 13.59 20.66 -2.69
C SER A 5 14.02 19.54 -3.64
N ILE A 6 15.25 19.03 -3.49
CA ILE A 6 15.75 17.87 -4.27
C ILE A 6 14.98 16.61 -3.87
N ALA A 7 14.82 16.35 -2.57
CA ALA A 7 14.09 15.19 -2.08
C ALA A 7 12.63 15.18 -2.56
N LEU A 8 11.93 16.32 -2.48
CA LEU A 8 10.56 16.44 -2.99
C LEU A 8 10.50 16.20 -4.50
N ARG A 9 11.45 16.76 -5.27
CA ARG A 9 11.53 16.54 -6.71
C ARG A 9 11.71 15.05 -7.03
N ASP A 10 12.59 14.36 -6.34
CA ASP A 10 12.85 12.93 -6.57
C ASP A 10 11.60 12.09 -6.28
N VAL A 11 10.85 12.43 -5.23
CA VAL A 11 9.57 11.78 -4.89
C VAL A 11 8.52 12.03 -5.97
N LEU A 12 8.41 13.27 -6.46
CA LEU A 12 7.49 13.61 -7.56
C LEU A 12 7.84 12.85 -8.83
N ILE A 13 9.12 12.80 -9.20
CA ILE A 13 9.60 12.05 -10.37
C ILE A 13 9.21 10.57 -10.23
N ARG A 14 9.43 9.95 -9.08
CA ARG A 14 9.03 8.54 -8.84
C ARG A 14 7.52 8.33 -8.97
N TYR A 15 6.72 9.30 -8.55
CA TYR A 15 5.27 9.18 -8.63
C TYR A 15 4.73 9.36 -10.05
N THR A 16 5.31 10.27 -10.85
CA THR A 16 4.76 10.67 -12.16
C THR A 16 5.48 10.07 -13.38
N SER A 17 6.67 9.51 -13.19
CA SER A 17 7.47 8.98 -14.31
C SER A 17 7.17 7.49 -14.54
N PRO A 18 7.40 7.00 -15.77
CA PRO A 18 7.29 5.58 -16.05
C PRO A 18 8.31 4.78 -15.24
N HIS A 19 7.94 3.55 -14.90
CA HIS A 19 8.85 2.60 -14.28
C HIS A 19 10.02 2.30 -15.21
N LEU A 20 11.21 2.05 -14.66
CA LEU A 20 12.43 1.79 -15.45
C LEU A 20 12.31 0.56 -16.35
N GLU A 21 11.56 -0.46 -15.91
CA GLU A 21 11.28 -1.68 -16.66
C GLU A 21 9.96 -1.59 -17.45
N LEU A 22 9.36 -0.40 -17.54
CA LEU A 22 8.11 -0.12 -18.24
C LEU A 22 6.93 -0.97 -17.75
N ILE A 23 6.94 -1.35 -16.46
CA ILE A 23 5.84 -2.08 -15.82
C ILE A 23 4.56 -1.21 -15.76
N TRP A 24 4.72 0.11 -15.63
CA TRP A 24 3.64 1.10 -15.65
C TRP A 24 4.12 2.46 -16.19
N GLU A 25 3.16 3.28 -16.63
CA GLU A 25 3.41 4.62 -17.18
C GLU A 25 3.61 5.69 -16.09
N ASP A 26 2.96 5.50 -14.94
CA ASP A 26 3.10 6.31 -13.72
C ASP A 26 2.68 5.45 -12.51
N LEU A 27 3.03 5.85 -11.29
CA LEU A 27 2.77 5.00 -10.13
C LEU A 27 1.26 4.81 -9.85
N SER A 28 0.42 5.80 -10.19
CA SER A 28 -1.03 5.69 -10.04
C SER A 28 -1.63 4.66 -11.01
N SER A 29 -1.13 4.58 -12.24
CA SER A 29 -1.52 3.53 -13.18
C SER A 29 -1.03 2.15 -12.75
N GLY A 30 0.18 2.03 -12.20
CA GLY A 30 0.67 0.79 -11.59
C GLY A 30 -0.18 0.30 -10.41
N ILE A 31 -0.57 1.22 -9.53
CA ILE A 31 -1.52 0.95 -8.42
C ILE A 31 -2.86 0.46 -8.97
N THR A 32 -3.41 1.15 -9.98
CA THR A 32 -4.70 0.81 -10.58
C THR A 32 -4.65 -0.55 -11.25
N GLY A 33 -3.58 -0.86 -11.99
CA GLY A 33 -3.37 -2.16 -12.62
C GLY A 33 -3.45 -3.30 -11.61
N LEU A 34 -2.75 -3.17 -10.48
CA LEU A 34 -2.81 -4.17 -9.41
C LEU A 34 -4.19 -4.28 -8.76
N GLN A 35 -4.93 -3.18 -8.59
CA GLN A 35 -6.29 -3.20 -8.05
C GLN A 35 -7.30 -3.90 -8.96
N THR A 36 -7.09 -3.81 -10.27
CA THR A 36 -7.98 -4.42 -11.27
C THR A 36 -7.72 -5.90 -11.53
N LEU A 37 -6.66 -6.46 -10.97
CA LEU A 37 -6.37 -7.89 -11.11
C LEU A 37 -7.52 -8.74 -10.56
N GLU A 38 -7.77 -9.86 -11.25
CA GLU A 38 -8.81 -10.82 -10.90
C GLU A 38 -8.54 -11.50 -9.55
N HIS A 39 -9.49 -12.34 -9.12
CA HIS A 39 -9.39 -13.07 -7.87
C HIS A 39 -8.05 -13.84 -7.77
N PRO A 40 -7.35 -13.82 -6.61
CA PRO A 40 -6.00 -14.37 -6.43
C PRO A 40 -5.84 -15.84 -6.83
N SER A 41 -6.92 -16.61 -6.88
CA SER A 41 -6.92 -17.98 -7.38
C SER A 41 -6.45 -18.11 -8.83
N ALA A 42 -6.66 -17.09 -9.68
CA ALA A 42 -6.24 -17.07 -11.08
C ALA A 42 -4.70 -17.07 -11.21
N TYR A 43 -4.01 -16.50 -10.22
CA TYR A 43 -2.56 -16.32 -10.25
C TYR A 43 -1.82 -17.28 -9.30
N MET A 44 -2.53 -18.12 -8.55
CA MET A 44 -1.93 -18.96 -7.52
C MET A 44 -1.39 -20.26 -8.10
N ARG A 45 -0.14 -20.58 -7.79
CA ARG A 45 0.54 -21.82 -8.19
C ARG A 45 0.79 -22.70 -6.96
N SER A 46 0.74 -24.02 -7.14
CA SER A 46 1.28 -24.97 -6.16
C SER A 46 2.77 -25.13 -6.40
N LEU A 47 3.54 -25.03 -5.33
CA LEU A 47 4.94 -25.43 -5.33
C LEU A 47 4.97 -26.93 -5.07
N GLU A 48 5.56 -27.69 -5.99
CA GLU A 48 5.84 -29.10 -5.75
C GLU A 48 6.83 -29.19 -4.58
N VAL A 49 6.44 -29.93 -3.55
CA VAL A 49 7.28 -30.19 -2.39
C VAL A 49 7.40 -31.70 -2.27
N ASP A 50 8.57 -32.21 -1.91
CA ASP A 50 8.80 -33.63 -1.58
C ASP A 50 7.64 -34.18 -0.73
N GLU A 51 7.25 -35.44 -0.97
CA GLU A 51 6.09 -36.12 -0.37
C GLU A 51 6.01 -36.06 1.16
N SER A 52 7.11 -35.70 1.83
CA SER A 52 7.22 -35.53 3.29
C SER A 52 6.79 -34.17 3.83
N ARG A 53 6.50 -33.18 2.97
CA ARG A 53 6.20 -31.80 3.39
C ARG A 53 4.79 -31.38 2.99
N SER A 54 4.19 -30.51 3.81
CA SER A 54 2.90 -29.89 3.48
C SER A 54 3.00 -29.12 2.16
N PRO A 55 1.95 -29.18 1.30
CA PRO A 55 1.95 -28.47 0.03
C PRO A 55 2.09 -26.98 0.28
N ARG A 56 2.96 -26.33 -0.50
CA ARG A 56 3.13 -24.87 -0.47
C ARG A 56 2.50 -24.25 -1.70
N TYR A 57 2.04 -23.03 -1.55
CA TYR A 57 1.40 -22.25 -2.59
C TYR A 57 2.08 -20.89 -2.69
N CYS A 58 2.07 -20.31 -3.87
CA CYS A 58 2.61 -18.97 -4.13
C CYS A 58 1.75 -18.25 -5.17
N ILE A 59 1.93 -16.94 -5.28
CA ILE A 59 1.48 -16.18 -6.46
C ILE A 59 2.51 -16.35 -7.58
N ALA A 60 2.01 -16.39 -8.82
CA ALA A 60 2.80 -16.41 -10.04
C ALA A 60 3.94 -15.37 -9.96
N PRO A 61 5.21 -15.76 -10.23
CA PRO A 61 6.35 -14.87 -10.07
C PRO A 61 6.21 -13.54 -10.81
N GLU A 62 5.60 -13.56 -11.99
CA GLU A 62 5.39 -12.38 -12.83
C GLU A 62 4.49 -11.36 -12.11
N ILE A 63 3.44 -11.83 -11.42
CA ILE A 63 2.55 -10.98 -10.63
C ILE A 63 3.23 -10.54 -9.34
N LEU A 64 3.96 -11.44 -8.68
CA LEU A 64 4.67 -11.14 -7.43
C LEU A 64 5.71 -10.03 -7.61
N VAL A 65 6.41 -10.02 -8.75
CA VAL A 65 7.37 -8.96 -9.13
C VAL A 65 6.65 -7.61 -9.23
N VAL A 66 5.51 -7.53 -9.92
CA VAL A 66 4.72 -6.29 -10.01
C VAL A 66 4.28 -5.82 -8.63
N PHE A 67 3.76 -6.71 -7.78
CA PHE A 67 3.41 -6.38 -6.39
C PHE A 67 4.61 -5.83 -5.63
N GLY A 68 5.78 -6.47 -5.74
CA GLY A 68 7.01 -6.04 -5.08
C GLY A 68 7.43 -4.63 -5.48
N HIS A 69 7.50 -4.35 -6.79
CA HIS A 69 7.89 -3.04 -7.29
C HIS A 69 6.89 -1.95 -6.89
N VAL A 70 5.59 -2.15 -7.12
CA VAL A 70 4.57 -1.13 -6.79
C VAL A 70 4.59 -0.86 -5.28
N CYS A 71 4.62 -1.89 -4.45
CA CYS A 71 4.60 -1.70 -3.00
C CYS A 71 5.83 -0.95 -2.49
N LEU A 72 7.01 -1.25 -3.03
CA LEU A 72 8.24 -0.58 -2.67
C LEU A 72 8.19 0.90 -3.05
N GLU A 73 7.81 1.21 -4.28
CA GLU A 73 7.78 2.58 -4.77
C GLU A 73 6.71 3.42 -4.08
N VAL A 74 5.53 2.85 -3.82
CA VAL A 74 4.48 3.50 -3.04
C VAL A 74 4.96 3.84 -1.63
N GLN A 75 5.65 2.90 -0.95
CA GLN A 75 6.19 3.17 0.38
C GLN A 75 7.26 4.27 0.34
N GLN A 76 8.17 4.25 -0.64
CA GLN A 76 9.18 5.30 -0.80
C GLN A 76 8.58 6.68 -1.05
N VAL A 77 7.52 6.77 -1.87
CA VAL A 77 6.81 8.03 -2.10
C VAL A 77 6.13 8.51 -0.82
N LEU A 78 5.44 7.62 -0.10
CA LEU A 78 4.82 7.96 1.18
C LEU A 78 5.83 8.43 2.22
N ASP A 79 6.98 7.76 2.33
CA ASP A 79 8.09 8.11 3.22
C ASP A 79 8.62 9.51 2.89
N GLY A 80 8.96 9.77 1.63
CA GLY A 80 9.54 11.05 1.23
C GLY A 80 8.55 12.22 1.37
N LEU A 81 7.27 12.01 1.07
CA LEU A 81 6.25 13.05 1.30
C LEU A 81 5.99 13.31 2.79
N ALA A 82 5.99 12.26 3.61
CA ALA A 82 5.83 12.41 5.06
C ALA A 82 7.02 13.12 5.71
N GLU A 83 8.24 12.79 5.28
CA GLU A 83 9.47 13.44 5.71
C GLU A 83 9.46 14.93 5.35
N PHE A 84 9.10 15.27 4.11
CA PHE A 84 8.99 16.68 3.68
C PHE A 84 7.98 17.47 4.53
N LEU A 85 6.87 16.84 4.91
CA LEU A 85 5.83 17.43 5.78
C LEU A 85 6.17 17.37 7.28
N ASN A 86 7.36 16.90 7.67
CA ASN A 86 7.79 16.69 9.06
C ASN A 86 6.78 15.85 9.87
N LYS A 87 6.14 14.86 9.25
CA LYS A 87 5.23 13.96 9.95
C LYS A 87 6.00 12.95 10.79
N SER A 88 5.51 12.69 12.01
CA SER A 88 6.08 11.62 12.83
C SER A 88 5.78 10.25 12.21
N HIS A 89 6.65 9.26 12.42
CA HIS A 89 6.42 7.88 11.96
C HIS A 89 5.08 7.30 12.41
N ARG A 90 4.54 7.72 13.55
CA ARG A 90 3.22 7.27 14.05
C ARG A 90 2.04 7.82 13.25
N GLN A 91 2.23 8.92 12.54
CA GLN A 91 1.20 9.57 11.72
C GLN A 91 1.31 9.18 10.25
N GLN A 92 2.31 8.39 9.92
CA GLN A 92 2.61 8.00 8.56
C GLN A 92 1.80 6.76 8.17
N PHE A 93 1.22 6.78 6.98
CA PHE A 93 0.62 5.58 6.41
C PHE A 93 1.72 4.61 5.97
N SER A 94 1.63 3.35 6.37
CA SER A 94 2.52 2.28 5.91
C SER A 94 1.70 1.21 5.18
N LEU A 95 2.14 0.90 3.96
CA LEU A 95 1.43 0.02 3.05
C LEU A 95 1.50 -1.45 3.50
N ASP A 96 2.71 -1.94 3.75
CA ASP A 96 2.97 -3.30 4.22
C ASP A 96 4.17 -3.28 5.20
N PRO A 97 3.91 -2.98 6.49
CA PRO A 97 4.96 -2.92 7.49
C PRO A 97 5.79 -4.21 7.53
N HIS A 98 7.11 -4.08 7.34
CA HIS A 98 8.06 -5.20 7.28
C HIS A 98 7.81 -6.21 6.15
N HIS A 99 7.09 -5.82 5.11
CA HIS A 99 6.77 -6.65 3.94
C HIS A 99 6.08 -7.97 4.32
N ARG A 100 5.23 -7.95 5.36
CA ARG A 100 4.60 -9.16 5.91
C ARG A 100 3.63 -9.77 4.90
N PHE A 101 2.81 -8.94 4.24
CA PHE A 101 1.85 -9.43 3.27
C PHE A 101 2.54 -9.87 1.98
N LEU A 102 3.54 -9.13 1.50
CA LEU A 102 4.34 -9.54 0.33
C LEU A 102 5.03 -10.90 0.55
N LYS A 103 5.61 -11.12 1.75
CA LYS A 103 6.20 -12.42 2.11
C LYS A 103 5.19 -13.56 2.13
N LEU A 104 3.93 -13.28 2.49
CA LEU A 104 2.87 -14.28 2.42
C LEU A 104 2.54 -14.68 0.97
N LEU A 105 2.71 -13.77 0.00
CA LEU A 105 2.48 -14.07 -1.41
C LEU A 105 3.57 -14.96 -2.02
N GLU A 106 4.79 -14.90 -1.49
CA GLU A 106 5.94 -15.66 -1.97
C GLU A 106 5.78 -17.17 -1.74
N SER A 107 5.37 -17.57 -0.53
CA SER A 107 5.15 -18.98 -0.21
C SER A 107 4.39 -19.15 1.11
N HIS A 108 3.27 -19.87 1.10
CA HIS A 108 2.56 -20.29 2.31
C HIS A 108 1.89 -21.66 2.15
N ASP A 109 1.67 -22.36 3.27
CA ASP A 109 0.90 -23.61 3.32
C ASP A 109 -0.62 -23.45 3.15
N SER A 110 -1.12 -22.21 3.03
CA SER A 110 -2.55 -21.89 3.10
C SER A 110 -2.92 -20.93 1.98
N ARG A 111 -3.64 -21.45 0.98
CA ARG A 111 -4.19 -20.68 -0.14
C ARG A 111 -5.02 -19.50 0.34
N THR A 112 -5.83 -19.71 1.38
CA THR A 112 -6.66 -18.68 1.98
C THR A 112 -5.85 -17.50 2.54
N LYS A 113 -4.74 -17.76 3.22
CA LYS A 113 -3.87 -16.70 3.74
C LYS A 113 -3.19 -15.91 2.62
N ILE A 114 -2.78 -16.58 1.54
CA ILE A 114 -2.23 -15.92 0.35
C ILE A 114 -3.29 -15.02 -0.30
N ALA A 115 -4.50 -15.55 -0.49
CA ALA A 115 -5.61 -14.78 -1.04
C ALA A 115 -5.93 -13.53 -0.19
N TYR A 116 -5.94 -13.67 1.13
CA TYR A 116 -6.13 -12.52 2.02
C TYR A 116 -5.00 -11.51 1.95
N ALA A 117 -3.74 -11.96 1.92
CA ALA A 117 -2.59 -11.06 1.76
C ALA A 117 -2.69 -10.27 0.44
N PHE A 118 -3.09 -10.93 -0.64
CA PHE A 118 -3.26 -10.34 -1.97
C PHE A 118 -4.31 -9.22 -1.95
N LEU A 119 -5.52 -9.53 -1.46
CA LEU A 119 -6.62 -8.58 -1.36
C LEU A 119 -6.31 -7.42 -0.38
N THR A 120 -5.57 -7.71 0.69
CA THR A 120 -5.15 -6.71 1.67
C THR A 120 -4.19 -5.70 1.02
N ILE A 121 -3.20 -6.18 0.25
CA ILE A 121 -2.28 -5.29 -0.46
C ILE A 121 -3.03 -4.44 -1.49
N GLN A 122 -3.93 -5.02 -2.30
CA GLN A 122 -4.76 -4.25 -3.24
C GLN A 122 -5.54 -3.14 -2.53
N THR A 123 -6.16 -3.46 -1.38
CA THR A 123 -6.90 -2.50 -0.57
C THR A 123 -6.00 -1.39 -0.01
N HIS A 124 -4.83 -1.76 0.50
CA HIS A 124 -3.87 -0.80 1.06
C HIS A 124 -3.28 0.10 -0.03
N LEU A 125 -3.02 -0.42 -1.22
CA LEU A 125 -2.55 0.37 -2.37
C LEU A 125 -3.57 1.45 -2.75
N ARG A 126 -4.87 1.14 -2.68
CA ARG A 126 -5.94 2.13 -2.87
C ARG A 126 -5.90 3.25 -1.85
N PHE A 127 -5.70 2.92 -0.58
CA PHE A 127 -5.58 3.94 0.45
C PHE A 127 -4.27 4.72 0.33
N ALA A 128 -3.18 4.09 -0.08
CA ALA A 128 -1.90 4.73 -0.30
C ALA A 128 -2.00 5.84 -1.36
N ASP A 129 -2.64 5.56 -2.50
CA ASP A 129 -2.85 6.57 -3.54
C ASP A 129 -3.63 7.79 -3.02
N ILE A 130 -4.69 7.56 -2.24
CA ILE A 130 -5.45 8.65 -1.58
C ILE A 130 -4.56 9.44 -0.62
N HIS A 131 -3.70 8.77 0.15
CA HIS A 131 -2.77 9.41 1.07
C HIS A 131 -1.71 10.25 0.35
N ILE A 132 -1.14 9.72 -0.74
CA ILE A 132 -0.18 10.44 -1.60
C ILE A 132 -0.81 11.72 -2.14
N LYS A 133 -2.01 11.63 -2.74
CA LYS A 133 -2.75 12.80 -3.25
C LYS A 133 -3.01 13.85 -2.16
N LYS A 134 -3.41 13.41 -0.96
CA LYS A 134 -3.59 14.33 0.19
C LYS A 134 -2.29 15.02 0.61
N TYR A 135 -1.16 14.30 0.62
CA TYR A 135 0.13 14.89 0.97
C TYR A 135 0.58 15.89 -0.10
N LEU A 136 0.44 15.54 -1.39
CA LEU A 136 0.75 16.44 -2.49
C LEU A 136 -0.09 17.72 -2.44
N ASN A 137 -1.40 17.62 -2.20
CA ASN A 137 -2.27 18.78 -2.02
C ASN A 137 -1.81 19.65 -0.84
N SER A 138 -1.48 19.03 0.30
CA SER A 138 -0.97 19.75 1.47
C SER A 138 0.32 20.52 1.16
N ILE A 139 1.24 19.89 0.41
CA ILE A 139 2.50 20.52 -0.02
C ILE A 139 2.22 21.67 -0.99
N GLN A 140 1.30 21.48 -1.94
CA GLN A 140 0.90 22.54 -2.86
C GLN A 140 0.39 23.76 -2.09
N HIS A 141 -0.52 23.58 -1.13
CA HIS A 141 -1.01 24.66 -0.27
C HIS A 141 0.11 25.38 0.50
N LEU A 142 1.06 24.63 1.07
CA LEU A 142 2.21 25.19 1.77
C LEU A 142 3.11 26.03 0.87
N LEU A 143 3.26 25.65 -0.40
CA LEU A 143 4.15 26.33 -1.34
C LEU A 143 3.50 27.53 -2.03
N THR A 144 2.19 27.49 -2.28
CA THR A 144 1.50 28.55 -3.02
C THR A 144 0.85 29.61 -2.12
N ASN A 145 0.77 29.40 -0.80
CA ASN A 145 -0.01 30.23 0.14
C ASN A 145 -1.46 30.47 -0.28
N SER A 146 -1.97 29.71 -1.26
CA SER A 146 -3.33 29.80 -1.73
C SER A 146 -4.19 28.90 -0.85
N ILE A 147 -5.07 29.51 -0.05
CA ILE A 147 -6.27 28.86 0.44
C ILE A 147 -7.08 28.57 -0.83
N SER A 148 -6.95 27.37 -1.41
CA SER A 148 -7.96 26.96 -2.38
C SER A 148 -9.20 26.62 -1.55
N ASP A 149 -10.30 27.29 -1.86
CA ASP A 149 -11.61 27.14 -1.19
C ASP A 149 -12.25 25.74 -1.41
N GLU A 150 -11.50 24.77 -1.93
CA GLU A 150 -11.96 23.40 -2.20
C GLU A 150 -11.21 22.37 -1.36
N CYS A 151 -11.18 22.54 -0.03
CA CYS A 151 -10.89 21.42 0.86
C CYS A 151 -11.46 21.58 2.28
N VAL A 152 -12.66 22.12 2.39
CA VAL A 152 -13.52 21.82 3.55
C VAL A 152 -14.49 20.72 3.14
N SER A 153 -13.98 19.49 3.04
CA SER A 153 -14.83 18.34 3.38
C SER A 153 -14.32 17.79 4.70
N SER A 154 -15.05 18.16 5.75
CA SER A 154 -14.91 17.61 7.08
C SER A 154 -14.98 16.09 7.02
N ALA A 155 -13.84 15.45 7.23
CA ALA A 155 -13.78 14.09 7.75
C ALA A 155 -12.71 14.03 8.83
N ASP A 156 -12.81 14.92 9.81
CA ASP A 156 -12.37 14.69 11.20
C ASP A 156 -13.16 13.53 11.86
N SER A 157 -13.51 12.51 11.08
CA SER A 157 -14.17 11.31 11.55
C SER A 157 -13.31 10.11 11.16
N THR A 158 -12.30 9.86 11.98
CA THR A 158 -12.06 8.55 12.57
C THR A 158 -11.04 8.70 13.70
N VAL A 159 -11.57 9.04 14.88
CA VAL A 159 -11.15 8.59 16.21
C VAL A 159 -9.66 8.20 16.30
N THR A 160 -8.86 9.19 16.69
CA THR A 160 -7.41 9.18 16.79
C THR A 160 -6.87 8.31 17.94
N GLU A 161 -7.72 7.73 18.79
CA GLU A 161 -7.27 7.03 20.00
C GLU A 161 -7.15 5.50 19.86
N VAL A 162 -7.76 4.86 18.85
CA VAL A 162 -7.77 3.38 18.73
C VAL A 162 -6.67 2.85 17.78
N ARG A 163 -5.84 3.74 17.20
CA ARG A 163 -4.77 3.36 16.28
C ARG A 163 -3.41 3.09 16.93
N SER A 164 -3.24 3.34 18.22
CA SER A 164 -1.95 3.10 18.91
C SER A 164 -1.56 1.62 18.98
N ASP A 165 -2.54 0.72 18.89
CA ASP A 165 -2.36 -0.71 19.21
C ASP A 165 -2.60 -1.67 18.04
N PHE A 166 -2.77 -1.13 16.83
CA PHE A 166 -2.36 -1.91 15.66
C PHE A 166 -0.82 -1.97 15.69
N TYR A 167 -0.20 -2.95 15.05
CA TYR A 167 1.28 -3.07 14.94
C TYR A 167 2.06 -3.79 16.05
N CYS A 168 1.48 -4.24 17.18
CA CYS A 168 2.20 -5.02 18.20
C CYS A 168 1.85 -6.53 18.25
N GLY A 169 0.94 -7.01 17.41
CA GLY A 169 0.44 -8.40 17.44
C GLY A 169 0.86 -9.29 16.28
N SER A 170 0.50 -10.57 16.38
CA SER A 170 0.53 -11.51 15.26
C SER A 170 -0.44 -11.07 14.14
N THR A 171 -0.22 -11.55 12.92
CA THR A 171 -0.94 -11.12 11.71
C THR A 171 -2.45 -11.43 11.73
N LEU A 172 -2.86 -12.45 12.49
CA LEU A 172 -4.25 -12.93 12.60
C LEU A 172 -5.17 -11.93 13.32
N PRO A 173 -4.86 -11.45 14.54
CA PRO A 173 -5.64 -10.41 15.22
C PRO A 173 -5.87 -9.15 14.40
N GLU A 174 -4.85 -8.68 13.65
CA GLU A 174 -4.96 -7.46 12.84
C GLU A 174 -5.92 -7.66 11.65
N LEU A 175 -5.90 -8.85 11.04
CA LEU A 175 -6.89 -9.29 10.05
C LEU A 175 -8.31 -9.29 10.62
N TYR A 176 -8.51 -9.85 11.82
CA TYR A 176 -9.81 -9.87 12.48
C TYR A 176 -10.33 -8.46 12.82
N LYS A 177 -9.46 -7.55 13.27
CA LYS A 177 -9.86 -6.15 13.53
C LYS A 177 -10.30 -5.43 12.25
N LEU A 178 -9.74 -5.80 11.10
CA LEU A 178 -10.12 -5.28 9.79
C LEU A 178 -11.49 -5.82 9.34
N PHE A 179 -11.79 -7.10 9.63
CA PHE A 179 -13.10 -7.73 9.40
C PHE A 179 -14.22 -7.22 10.30
N ALA A 180 -13.91 -6.83 11.54
CA ALA A 180 -14.90 -6.33 12.50
C ALA A 180 -15.41 -4.92 12.18
N ARG A 181 -14.92 -4.26 11.11
CA ARG A 181 -15.21 -2.86 10.82
C ARG A 181 -16.39 -2.71 9.84
N PRO A 182 -17.49 -2.03 10.24
CA PRO A 182 -18.59 -1.73 9.33
C PRO A 182 -18.09 -0.84 8.18
N GLY A 183 -18.34 -1.24 6.93
CA GLY A 183 -17.95 -0.51 5.71
C GLY A 183 -16.78 -1.10 4.90
N TYR A 184 -16.07 -2.11 5.43
CA TYR A 184 -15.03 -2.82 4.65
C TYR A 184 -15.58 -3.91 3.72
N PHE A 185 -16.82 -4.37 3.97
CA PHE A 185 -17.51 -5.41 3.17
C PHE A 185 -18.94 -5.01 2.76
N ALA A 186 -19.30 -3.73 2.92
CA ALA A 186 -20.63 -3.26 2.55
C ALA A 186 -20.68 -2.87 1.06
N THR A 187 -20.51 -3.86 0.19
CA THR A 187 -21.06 -3.90 -1.18
C THR A 187 -20.91 -5.33 -1.69
N VAL A 188 -22.01 -6.10 -1.57
CA VAL A 188 -22.33 -7.20 -2.48
C VAL A 188 -23.26 -6.62 -3.54
#